data_AF-A0A8D0FJ66-F1
#
_entry.id   AF-A0A8D0FJ66-F1
#
_cell.length_a   1.000
_cell.length_b   1.000
_cell.length_c   1.000
_cell.angle_alpha   90.00
_cell.angle_beta   90.00
_cell.angle_gamma   90.00
#
_symmetry.space_group_name_H-M   'P 1'
#
loop_
_entity.id
_entity.type
_entity.pdbx_description
1 polymer ?
#
loop_
_entity_poly.entity_id
_entity_poly.type
_entity_poly.pdbx_seq_one_letter_code
_entity_poly.pdbx_strand_id
1 'polypeptide(L)'
;MADPIQWARYRWQQLISTEGGEGSSSSNSSNKCYQSSKTSGKHRIVIPCLGRFKEEYEKVSKLYMNNKIRTTKYTLLNFLPRNLFEQFHRVANLYFLFLVVLNWVPLVEAFQKEITMLPLIAVLTIIAVKDGLEDYSKYKMDRRINNLLTKVYSRKEKKYIDECWKNVNVGDFIRLSRNEIIPADMVLLYSSDPDGICYIETAGLDGETNLKQRQVVRGYSEQVSEIDPEKFSSRIECESPNNDLTRFRGFVEHSNKDRVGLSKENLLLRGCTVRNTEAVVGIVVYAGHETKAMLNNSGPHYKRSKLERKVNTDILWCVLLLILMCLTGAIGHGIWLSRYSEIPFFNVPEPDGKLIPPTLAGFNMFWTMIILLQVLIPVSLYVSIEIVKLGQIYLIQSDIDFYHEKTDSTVQCRALNIAEDLGQIQYIFSDKTGTLTENKMVFRRCSIAGQEYCHEENAKRLESYQEMNSADHQCSSSTHMSEWQGHNCSAVNEPLNRKSLNQLSGSYPAPGREDGAGDVPHSGHVAFSSPIETDVVPDTQLLEKFSQISSHSYQQSEEASSNLSLETMYITDFFLALAICNTVVVSVPNQPRQKVRRPYF
;
A
#
# COMPACT_ATOMS: atom_id res chain seq x y z
N MET A 1 -58.42 3.52 -2.85
CA MET A 1 -57.54 4.65 -2.49
C MET A 1 -56.69 4.18 -1.33
N ALA A 2 -55.42 3.87 -1.58
CA ALA A 2 -54.50 3.30 -0.60
C ALA A 2 -53.53 4.39 -0.11
N ASP A 3 -53.28 4.40 1.20
CA ASP A 3 -52.71 5.53 1.94
C ASP A 3 -51.25 5.84 1.56
N PRO A 4 -50.91 7.11 1.22
CA PRO A 4 -49.55 7.54 0.86
C PRO A 4 -48.54 7.40 2.02
N ILE A 5 -49.02 7.20 3.25
CA ILE A 5 -48.20 7.08 4.47
C ILE A 5 -47.56 5.69 4.57
N GLN A 6 -48.20 4.63 4.08
CA GLN A 6 -47.62 3.28 4.06
C GLN A 6 -46.49 3.16 3.03
N TRP A 7 -46.63 3.82 1.88
CA TRP A 7 -45.58 3.90 0.87
C TRP A 7 -44.34 4.66 1.38
N ALA A 8 -44.55 5.76 2.12
CA ALA A 8 -43.46 6.52 2.74
C ALA A 8 -42.73 5.71 3.83
N ARG A 9 -43.46 4.98 4.68
CA ARG A 9 -42.87 4.09 5.71
C ARG A 9 -42.06 2.94 5.11
N TYR A 10 -42.56 2.32 4.05
CA TYR A 10 -41.86 1.23 3.36
C TYR A 10 -40.52 1.70 2.76
N ARG A 11 -40.52 2.92 2.18
CA ARG A 11 -39.32 3.53 1.62
C ARG A 11 -38.31 4.00 2.68
N TRP A 12 -38.79 4.45 3.82
CA TRP A 12 -37.95 4.82 4.96
C TRP A 12 -37.30 3.62 5.64
N GLN A 13 -37.99 2.49 5.76
CA GLN A 13 -37.41 1.25 6.28
C GLN A 13 -36.32 0.69 5.34
N GLN A 14 -36.50 0.81 4.02
CA GLN A 14 -35.47 0.44 3.04
C GLN A 14 -34.19 1.29 3.11
N LEU A 15 -34.28 2.55 3.54
CA LEU A 15 -33.13 3.46 3.68
C LEU A 15 -32.34 3.22 4.97
N ILE A 16 -32.95 2.65 6.01
CA ILE A 16 -32.30 2.35 7.30
C ILE A 16 -31.63 0.97 7.27
N SER A 17 -32.13 0.03 6.47
CA SER A 17 -31.56 -1.33 6.37
C SER A 17 -30.23 -1.43 5.61
N THR A 18 -29.70 -0.33 5.06
CA THR A 18 -28.40 -0.32 4.35
C THR A 18 -27.16 -0.15 5.26
N GLU A 19 -27.29 -0.28 6.58
CA GLU A 19 -26.16 -0.23 7.54
C GLU A 19 -25.85 -1.56 8.28
N GLY A 20 -26.44 -2.70 7.89
CA GLY A 20 -26.12 -4.03 8.46
C GLY A 20 -25.81 -5.05 7.37
N GLY A 21 -24.68 -5.75 7.48
CA GLY A 21 -24.15 -6.64 6.43
C GLY A 21 -24.90 -7.98 6.25
N GLU A 22 -24.90 -8.45 5.00
CA GLU A 22 -24.58 -9.80 4.49
C GLU A 22 -25.39 -10.18 3.23
N GLY A 23 -24.64 -10.52 2.18
CA GLY A 23 -24.96 -11.46 1.11
C GLY A 23 -26.36 -11.52 0.50
N SER A 24 -26.56 -10.89 -0.65
CA SER A 24 -26.87 -11.61 -1.92
C SER A 24 -27.16 -10.66 -3.08
N SER A 25 -26.72 -11.11 -4.25
CA SER A 25 -26.79 -10.54 -5.60
C SER A 25 -28.06 -9.78 -5.98
N SER A 26 -27.90 -8.52 -6.41
CA SER A 26 -28.37 -7.98 -7.71
C SER A 26 -28.25 -6.45 -7.74
N SER A 27 -27.16 -5.92 -8.29
CA SER A 27 -26.98 -4.48 -8.47
C SER A 27 -27.35 -4.07 -9.90
N ASN A 28 -28.37 -3.19 -9.99
CA ASN A 28 -28.62 -2.38 -11.16
C ASN A 28 -28.40 -0.90 -10.81
N SER A 29 -27.79 -0.21 -11.77
CA SER A 29 -27.65 1.24 -11.93
C SER A 29 -26.40 1.99 -11.38
N SER A 30 -25.71 2.55 -12.38
CA SER A 30 -25.12 3.89 -12.48
C SER A 30 -23.86 4.22 -11.67
N ASN A 31 -22.71 3.83 -12.24
CA ASN A 31 -21.54 4.70 -12.32
C ASN A 31 -20.89 4.54 -13.71
N LYS A 32 -21.09 5.55 -14.57
CA LYS A 32 -20.44 5.66 -15.88
C LYS A 32 -19.01 6.13 -15.68
N CYS A 33 -18.06 5.19 -15.70
CA CYS A 33 -16.69 5.47 -16.11
C CYS A 33 -16.13 4.20 -16.76
N TYR A 34 -15.97 4.25 -18.09
CA TYR A 34 -15.40 3.23 -18.97
C TYR A 34 -15.80 1.77 -18.68
N GLN A 35 -17.06 1.44 -18.94
CA GLN A 35 -17.42 0.04 -19.19
C GLN A 35 -16.84 -0.37 -20.55
N SER A 36 -15.82 -1.23 -20.51
CA SER A 36 -15.49 -2.10 -21.65
C SER A 36 -16.78 -2.80 -22.09
N SER A 37 -16.99 -2.86 -23.39
CA SER A 37 -18.04 -3.66 -24.00
C SER A 37 -18.01 -5.07 -23.42
N LYS A 38 -19.04 -5.44 -22.65
CA LYS A 38 -19.24 -6.81 -22.16
C LYS A 38 -19.22 -7.77 -23.34
N THR A 39 -18.08 -8.40 -23.61
CA THR A 39 -18.06 -9.68 -24.29
C THR A 39 -18.56 -10.72 -23.29
N SER A 40 -19.79 -11.18 -23.52
CA SER A 40 -20.38 -12.35 -22.91
C SER A 40 -19.63 -13.62 -23.37
N GLY A 41 -18.39 -13.76 -22.94
CA GLY A 41 -17.61 -14.99 -23.06
C GLY A 41 -17.11 -15.35 -21.67
N LYS A 42 -17.38 -16.58 -21.20
CA LYS A 42 -16.88 -17.08 -19.91
C LYS A 42 -15.35 -17.13 -19.85
N HIS A 43 -14.68 -16.95 -21.00
CA HIS A 43 -13.24 -17.10 -21.17
C HIS A 43 -12.62 -15.91 -21.93
N ARG A 44 -11.39 -15.57 -21.56
CA ARG A 44 -10.48 -14.60 -22.17
C ARG A 44 -9.52 -15.31 -23.10
N ILE A 45 -9.28 -14.74 -24.28
CA ILE A 45 -8.34 -15.28 -25.26
C ILE A 45 -7.12 -14.36 -25.32
N VAL A 46 -5.96 -14.89 -24.98
CA VAL A 46 -4.67 -14.22 -25.05
C VAL A 46 -3.91 -14.77 -26.23
N ILE A 47 -3.50 -13.85 -27.09
CA ILE A 47 -2.82 -14.15 -28.34
C ILE A 47 -1.49 -13.40 -28.31
N PRO A 48 -0.37 -14.02 -28.70
CA PRO A 48 0.90 -13.34 -28.77
C PRO A 48 0.82 -12.16 -29.76
N CYS A 49 1.49 -11.06 -29.44
CA CYS A 49 1.66 -9.93 -30.36
C CYS A 49 2.64 -10.28 -31.51
N LEU A 50 2.39 -11.36 -32.25
CA LEU A 50 3.29 -11.94 -33.26
C LEU A 50 2.63 -12.14 -34.64
N GLY A 51 3.48 -12.11 -35.68
CA GLY A 51 3.11 -11.84 -37.08
C GLY A 51 1.82 -12.49 -37.58
N ARG A 52 1.70 -13.82 -37.44
CA ARG A 52 0.55 -14.60 -37.94
C ARG A 52 -0.79 -14.24 -37.28
N PHE A 53 -0.76 -13.60 -36.12
CA PHE A 53 -1.95 -13.24 -35.35
C PHE A 53 -2.21 -11.73 -35.27
N LYS A 54 -1.50 -10.91 -36.06
CA LYS A 54 -1.54 -9.44 -35.90
C LYS A 54 -2.96 -8.86 -35.98
N GLU A 55 -3.75 -9.26 -36.97
CA GLU A 55 -5.12 -8.75 -37.13
C GLU A 55 -6.06 -9.21 -36.00
N GLU A 56 -5.87 -10.43 -35.51
CA GLU A 56 -6.67 -10.99 -34.41
C GLU A 56 -6.27 -10.35 -33.08
N TYR A 57 -4.98 -10.16 -32.86
CA TYR A 57 -4.43 -9.41 -31.73
C TYR A 57 -4.96 -7.98 -31.71
N GLU A 58 -4.97 -7.24 -32.83
CA GLU A 58 -5.51 -5.88 -32.89
C GLU A 58 -7.01 -5.80 -32.60
N LYS A 59 -7.78 -6.84 -32.94
CA LYS A 59 -9.20 -6.94 -32.58
C LYS A 59 -9.40 -7.21 -31.09
N VAL A 60 -8.60 -8.12 -30.53
CA VAL A 60 -8.73 -8.59 -29.15
C VAL A 60 -8.10 -7.62 -28.13
N SER A 61 -6.92 -7.07 -28.42
CA SER A 61 -6.21 -6.11 -27.58
C SER A 61 -7.01 -4.84 -27.28
N LYS A 62 -7.84 -4.38 -28.22
CA LYS A 62 -8.75 -3.23 -28.01
C LYS A 62 -9.81 -3.48 -26.94
N LEU A 63 -10.11 -4.75 -26.61
CA LEU A 63 -11.08 -5.12 -25.58
C LEU A 63 -10.46 -5.15 -24.18
N TYR A 64 -9.12 -5.18 -24.08
CA TYR A 64 -8.39 -5.35 -22.83
C TYR A 64 -7.89 -4.03 -22.26
N MET A 65 -7.73 -4.02 -20.94
CA MET A 65 -7.22 -2.86 -20.23
C MET A 65 -5.71 -2.72 -20.38
N ASN A 66 -5.23 -1.48 -20.41
CA ASN A 66 -3.80 -1.20 -20.34
C ASN A 66 -3.27 -1.45 -18.91
N ASN A 67 -1.97 -1.75 -18.77
CA ASN A 67 -1.31 -2.01 -17.50
C ASN A 67 -1.11 -0.77 -16.60
N LYS A 68 -1.56 0.41 -17.04
CA LYS A 68 -1.52 1.64 -16.25
C LYS A 68 -2.40 1.53 -15.00
N ILE A 69 -1.78 1.67 -13.83
CA ILE A 69 -2.50 1.79 -12.56
C ILE A 69 -2.91 3.25 -12.35
N ARG A 70 -4.12 3.42 -11.82
CA ARG A 70 -4.61 4.71 -11.32
C ARG A 70 -5.37 4.50 -10.03
N THR A 71 -4.88 5.09 -8.94
CA THR A 71 -5.48 5.11 -7.61
C THR A 71 -6.06 6.48 -7.24
N THR A 72 -5.84 7.51 -8.08
CA THR A 72 -6.41 8.85 -7.89
C THR A 72 -7.92 8.88 -8.06
N LYS A 73 -8.60 9.63 -7.17
CA LYS A 73 -10.06 9.80 -7.20
C LYS A 73 -10.49 10.81 -8.25
N TYR A 74 -9.67 11.84 -8.48
CA TYR A 74 -10.02 12.97 -9.32
C TYR A 74 -9.20 12.99 -10.62
N THR A 75 -9.80 13.46 -11.71
CA THR A 75 -9.05 13.96 -12.89
C THR A 75 -8.91 15.47 -12.76
N LEU A 76 -7.96 16.09 -13.47
CA LEU A 76 -7.82 17.56 -13.50
C LEU A 76 -9.15 18.26 -13.86
N LEU A 77 -9.92 17.69 -14.80
CA LEU A 77 -11.21 18.25 -15.23
C LEU A 77 -12.38 17.93 -14.28
N ASN A 78 -12.40 16.72 -13.70
CA ASN A 78 -13.50 16.32 -12.81
C ASN A 78 -13.23 16.68 -11.35
N PHE A 79 -12.07 17.25 -11.03
CA PHE A 79 -11.70 17.60 -9.66
C PHE A 79 -12.74 18.52 -9.04
N LEU A 80 -12.96 19.70 -9.61
CA LEU A 80 -13.88 20.68 -9.05
C LEU A 80 -15.33 20.15 -8.93
N PRO A 81 -15.99 19.63 -9.98
CA PRO A 81 -17.39 19.22 -9.88
C PRO A 81 -17.58 18.01 -8.95
N ARG A 82 -16.67 17.04 -8.98
CA ARG A 82 -16.77 15.85 -8.12
C ARG A 82 -16.45 16.17 -6.67
N ASN A 83 -15.41 16.98 -6.44
CA ASN A 83 -15.03 17.42 -5.11
C ASN A 83 -16.16 18.25 -4.46
N LEU A 84 -16.73 19.22 -5.18
CA LEU A 84 -17.88 19.98 -4.68
C LEU A 84 -19.08 19.08 -4.36
N PHE A 85 -19.38 18.10 -5.23
CA PHE A 85 -20.45 17.13 -4.95
C PHE A 85 -20.19 16.32 -3.67
N GLU A 86 -18.96 15.84 -3.48
CA GLU A 86 -18.55 15.11 -2.26
C GLU A 86 -18.58 16.02 -1.02
N GLN A 87 -18.20 17.30 -1.16
CA GLN A 87 -18.28 18.29 -0.08
C GLN A 87 -19.72 18.58 0.32
N PHE A 88 -20.66 18.73 -0.63
CA PHE A 88 -22.08 18.97 -0.32
C PHE A 88 -22.81 17.72 0.18
N HIS A 89 -22.23 16.53 0.07
CA HIS A 89 -22.75 15.35 0.78
C HIS A 89 -22.50 15.44 2.30
N ARG A 90 -21.66 16.39 2.77
CA ARG A 90 -21.49 16.66 4.20
C ARG A 90 -22.62 17.56 4.70
N VAL A 91 -23.34 17.10 5.71
CA VAL A 91 -24.50 17.79 6.33
C VAL A 91 -24.16 19.23 6.73
N ALA A 92 -22.94 19.49 7.21
CA ALA A 92 -22.46 20.81 7.58
C ALA A 92 -22.50 21.82 6.42
N ASN A 93 -22.02 21.40 5.26
CA ASN A 93 -21.94 22.27 4.09
C ASN A 93 -23.34 22.55 3.52
N LEU A 94 -24.27 21.59 3.65
CA LEU A 94 -25.69 21.81 3.34
C LEU A 94 -26.32 22.83 4.29
N TYR A 95 -25.99 22.79 5.58
CA TYR A 95 -26.47 23.77 6.56
C TYR A 95 -25.97 25.19 6.24
N PHE A 96 -24.68 25.36 5.94
CA PHE A 96 -24.15 26.67 5.58
C PHE A 96 -24.70 27.19 4.24
N LEU A 97 -24.88 26.30 3.26
CA LEU A 97 -25.56 26.64 2.01
C LEU A 97 -27.01 27.09 2.27
N PHE A 98 -27.71 26.39 3.17
CA PHE A 98 -29.07 26.74 3.55
C PHE A 98 -29.15 28.15 4.16
N LEU A 99 -28.23 28.53 5.06
CA LEU A 99 -28.18 29.87 5.64
C LEU A 99 -27.91 30.96 4.58
N VAL A 100 -26.99 30.70 3.66
CA VAL A 100 -26.69 31.59 2.53
C VAL A 100 -27.94 31.82 1.67
N VAL A 101 -28.61 30.74 1.29
CA VAL A 101 -29.83 30.81 0.46
C VAL A 101 -30.95 31.52 1.21
N LEU A 102 -31.07 31.29 2.52
CA LEU A 102 -32.07 31.95 3.36
C LEU A 102 -31.81 33.47 3.46
N ASN A 103 -30.54 33.90 3.64
CA ASN A 103 -30.19 35.32 3.71
C ASN A 103 -30.33 36.06 2.36
N TRP A 104 -30.36 35.33 1.23
CA TRP A 104 -30.67 35.91 -0.08
C TRP A 104 -32.15 36.28 -0.27
N VAL A 105 -33.05 35.75 0.55
CA VAL A 105 -34.48 36.06 0.51
C VAL A 105 -34.71 37.46 1.12
N PRO A 106 -35.18 38.46 0.34
CA PRO A 106 -35.28 39.85 0.81
C PRO A 106 -36.19 40.04 2.03
N LEU A 107 -37.18 39.17 2.21
CA LEU A 107 -38.15 39.21 3.32
C LEU A 107 -37.54 38.91 4.69
N VAL A 108 -36.40 38.22 4.71
CA VAL A 108 -35.74 37.71 5.93
C VAL A 108 -34.26 38.09 5.99
N GLU A 109 -33.83 38.98 5.09
CA GLU A 109 -32.44 39.45 4.98
C GLU A 109 -32.03 40.17 6.29
N ALA A 110 -30.98 39.65 6.94
CA ALA A 110 -30.44 40.22 8.18
C ALA A 110 -29.03 40.79 8.01
N PHE A 111 -28.23 40.22 7.11
CA PHE A 111 -26.86 40.62 6.81
C PHE A 111 -26.66 40.86 5.31
N GLN A 112 -25.65 41.65 4.96
CA GLN A 112 -25.25 41.83 3.55
C GLN A 112 -24.90 40.49 2.90
N LYS A 113 -25.44 40.26 1.70
CA LYS A 113 -25.38 39.00 0.96
C LYS A 113 -23.94 38.55 0.71
N GLU A 114 -23.06 39.49 0.40
CA GLU A 114 -21.65 39.28 0.11
C GLU A 114 -20.89 38.72 1.32
N ILE A 115 -21.19 39.23 2.52
CA ILE A 115 -20.52 38.83 3.76
C ILE A 115 -20.90 37.40 4.15
N THR A 116 -22.17 37.01 3.94
CA THR A 116 -22.64 35.66 4.29
C THR A 116 -22.06 34.53 3.42
N MET A 117 -21.63 34.85 2.20
CA MET A 117 -20.98 33.88 1.29
C MET A 117 -19.53 33.56 1.67
N LEU A 118 -18.84 34.52 2.30
CA LEU A 118 -17.40 34.45 2.53
C LEU A 118 -16.98 33.23 3.38
N PRO A 119 -17.64 32.89 4.51
CA PRO A 119 -17.27 31.73 5.31
C PRO A 119 -17.47 30.41 4.56
N LEU A 120 -18.56 30.28 3.79
CA LEU A 120 -18.83 29.08 2.99
C LEU A 120 -17.74 28.87 1.93
N ILE A 121 -17.39 29.93 1.18
CA ILE A 121 -16.34 29.88 0.17
C ILE A 121 -14.99 29.50 0.80
N ALA A 122 -14.65 30.08 1.97
CA ALA A 122 -13.42 29.76 2.67
C ALA A 122 -13.36 28.28 3.07
N VAL A 123 -14.43 27.72 3.66
CA VAL A 123 -14.52 26.31 4.03
C VAL A 123 -14.35 25.40 2.81
N LEU A 124 -15.12 25.64 1.75
CA LEU A 124 -15.07 24.81 0.53
C LEU A 124 -13.69 24.86 -0.13
N THR A 125 -13.04 26.03 -0.12
CA THR A 125 -11.70 26.22 -0.68
C THR A 125 -10.64 25.46 0.11
N ILE A 126 -10.65 25.56 1.45
CA ILE A 126 -9.68 24.86 2.30
C ILE A 126 -9.81 23.34 2.15
N ILE A 127 -11.04 22.81 2.16
CA ILE A 127 -11.28 21.39 1.93
C ILE A 127 -10.83 20.98 0.53
N ALA A 128 -11.08 21.81 -0.48
CA ALA A 128 -10.65 21.53 -1.84
C ALA A 128 -9.12 21.47 -1.95
N VAL A 129 -8.39 22.43 -1.36
CA VAL A 129 -6.92 22.43 -1.35
C VAL A 129 -6.40 21.16 -0.67
N LYS A 130 -6.94 20.80 0.50
CA LYS A 130 -6.56 19.59 1.23
C LYS A 130 -6.75 18.32 0.38
N ASP A 131 -7.95 18.13 -0.19
CA ASP A 131 -8.27 16.94 -1.00
C ASP A 131 -7.41 16.90 -2.27
N GLY A 132 -7.06 18.07 -2.82
CA GLY A 132 -6.12 18.22 -3.93
C GLY A 132 -4.70 17.77 -3.59
N LEU A 133 -4.19 18.15 -2.41
CA LEU A 133 -2.87 17.71 -1.93
C LEU A 133 -2.82 16.19 -1.70
N GLU A 134 -3.89 15.61 -1.15
CA GLU A 134 -4.01 14.16 -0.96
C GLU A 134 -3.99 13.42 -2.31
N ASP A 135 -4.78 13.87 -3.29
CA ASP A 135 -4.86 13.21 -4.60
C ASP A 135 -3.60 13.42 -5.45
N TYR A 136 -2.93 14.58 -5.32
CA TYR A 136 -1.64 14.84 -5.97
C TYR A 136 -0.54 13.92 -5.45
N SER A 137 -0.53 13.65 -4.14
CA SER A 137 0.42 12.70 -3.54
C SER A 137 0.22 11.28 -4.09
N LYS A 138 -1.03 10.84 -4.26
CA LYS A 138 -1.36 9.55 -4.92
C LYS A 138 -0.93 9.54 -6.38
N TYR A 139 -1.19 10.63 -7.11
CA TYR A 139 -0.75 10.77 -8.50
C TYR A 139 0.78 10.61 -8.65
N LYS A 140 1.57 11.22 -7.75
CA LYS A 140 3.03 11.09 -7.76
C LYS A 140 3.47 9.64 -7.58
N MET A 141 2.81 8.88 -6.70
CA MET A 141 3.09 7.45 -6.49
C MET A 141 2.69 6.61 -7.70
N ASP A 142 1.48 6.81 -8.23
CA ASP A 142 1.03 6.14 -9.45
C ASP A 142 1.99 6.40 -10.62
N ARG A 143 2.48 7.63 -10.76
CA ARG A 143 3.43 7.99 -11.82
C ARG A 143 4.77 7.27 -11.65
N ARG A 144 5.27 7.08 -10.43
CA ARG A 144 6.49 6.31 -10.17
C ARG A 144 6.31 4.85 -10.58
N ILE A 145 5.24 4.19 -10.11
CA ILE A 145 4.97 2.78 -10.42
C ILE A 145 4.76 2.56 -11.93
N ASN A 146 4.01 3.44 -12.58
CA ASN A 146 3.74 3.34 -14.01
C ASN A 146 4.97 3.53 -14.91
N ASN A 147 6.03 4.16 -14.39
CA ASN A 147 7.29 4.40 -15.10
C ASN A 147 8.41 3.44 -14.68
N LEU A 148 8.12 2.43 -13.85
CA LEU A 148 9.06 1.33 -13.64
C LEU A 148 9.34 0.63 -14.96
N LEU A 149 10.56 0.16 -15.14
CA LEU A 149 11.00 -0.49 -16.38
C LEU A 149 10.88 -2.01 -16.25
N THR A 150 10.62 -2.68 -17.36
CA THR A 150 10.67 -4.13 -17.49
C THR A 150 11.05 -4.51 -18.92
N LYS A 151 11.68 -5.67 -19.09
CA LYS A 151 12.16 -6.12 -20.40
C LYS A 151 11.02 -6.78 -21.18
N VAL A 152 10.53 -6.07 -22.20
CA VAL A 152 9.46 -6.53 -23.09
C VAL A 152 10.03 -6.88 -24.45
N TYR A 153 9.59 -7.99 -25.04
CA TYR A 153 10.05 -8.39 -26.37
C TYR A 153 9.54 -7.43 -27.46
N SER A 154 10.47 -6.72 -28.12
CA SER A 154 10.16 -5.86 -29.26
C SER A 154 10.35 -6.58 -30.58
N ARG A 155 9.27 -6.66 -31.36
CA ARG A 155 9.30 -7.23 -32.71
C ARG A 155 10.21 -6.44 -33.66
N LYS A 156 10.23 -5.11 -33.55
CA LYS A 156 10.99 -4.24 -34.49
C LYS A 156 12.49 -4.50 -34.38
N GLU A 157 12.95 -4.72 -33.16
CA GLU A 157 14.37 -4.89 -32.87
C GLU A 157 14.75 -6.37 -32.65
N LYS A 158 13.77 -7.28 -32.67
CA LYS A 158 13.91 -8.72 -32.41
C LYS A 158 14.67 -9.03 -31.11
N LYS A 159 14.52 -8.18 -30.10
CA LYS A 159 15.17 -8.32 -28.79
C LYS A 159 14.27 -7.81 -27.68
N TYR A 160 14.58 -8.22 -26.46
CA TYR A 160 13.98 -7.63 -25.26
C TYR A 160 14.51 -6.20 -25.07
N ILE A 161 13.60 -5.25 -24.94
CA ILE A 161 13.90 -3.83 -24.70
C ILE A 161 13.27 -3.39 -23.39
N ASP A 162 13.84 -2.36 -22.77
CA ASP A 162 13.27 -1.79 -21.56
C ASP A 162 12.05 -0.93 -21.91
N GLU A 163 10.90 -1.29 -21.34
CA GLU A 163 9.64 -0.59 -21.52
C GLU A 163 9.01 -0.24 -20.17
N CYS A 164 8.27 0.87 -20.14
CA CYS A 164 7.55 1.29 -18.95
C CYS A 164 6.41 0.32 -18.64
N TRP A 165 6.15 0.05 -17.36
CA TRP A 165 5.04 -0.81 -16.91
C TRP A 165 3.69 -0.39 -17.50
N LYS A 166 3.45 0.91 -17.67
CA LYS A 166 2.22 1.46 -18.28
C LYS A 166 2.03 1.15 -19.77
N ASN A 167 3.07 0.65 -20.45
CA ASN A 167 3.04 0.33 -21.88
C ASN A 167 2.89 -1.19 -22.13
N VAL A 168 3.00 -2.00 -21.08
CA VAL A 168 2.82 -3.45 -21.14
C VAL A 168 1.37 -3.78 -21.46
N ASN A 169 1.15 -4.63 -22.46
CA ASN A 169 -0.17 -5.09 -22.87
C ASN A 169 -0.33 -6.60 -22.70
N VAL A 170 -1.58 -7.05 -22.69
CA VAL A 170 -1.92 -8.48 -22.70
C VAL A 170 -1.40 -9.12 -23.99
N GLY A 171 -0.67 -10.23 -23.88
CA GLY A 171 -0.03 -10.91 -25.01
C GLY A 171 1.42 -10.52 -25.29
N ASP A 172 1.98 -9.58 -24.52
CA ASP A 172 3.40 -9.25 -24.57
C ASP A 172 4.25 -10.31 -23.83
N PHE A 173 5.46 -10.55 -24.34
CA PHE A 173 6.45 -11.41 -23.68
C PHE A 173 7.34 -10.56 -22.80
N ILE A 174 7.46 -10.96 -21.54
CA ILE A 174 8.28 -10.29 -20.54
C ILE A 174 9.37 -11.24 -20.09
N ARG A 175 10.61 -10.75 -20.10
CA ARG A 175 11.76 -11.41 -19.50
C ARG A 175 12.06 -10.76 -18.16
N LEU A 176 12.06 -11.55 -17.10
CA LEU A 176 12.39 -11.09 -15.75
C LEU A 176 13.72 -11.70 -15.32
N SER A 177 14.54 -10.89 -14.68
CA SER A 177 15.79 -11.32 -14.03
C SER A 177 15.54 -11.71 -12.57
N ARG A 178 16.51 -12.36 -11.93
CA ARG A 178 16.48 -12.63 -10.49
C ARG A 178 16.22 -11.33 -9.71
N ASN A 179 15.35 -11.38 -8.70
CA ASN A 179 14.96 -10.29 -7.81
C ASN A 179 14.15 -9.15 -8.46
N GLU A 180 13.67 -9.33 -9.70
CA GLU A 180 12.75 -8.36 -10.30
C GLU A 180 11.29 -8.59 -9.85
N ILE A 181 10.53 -7.50 -9.78
CA ILE A 181 9.10 -7.52 -9.45
C ILE A 181 8.30 -7.78 -10.71
N ILE A 182 7.32 -8.69 -10.61
CA ILE A 182 6.42 -9.05 -11.71
C ILE A 182 5.45 -7.89 -12.01
N PRO A 183 5.44 -7.34 -13.25
CA PRO A 183 4.70 -6.11 -13.59
C PRO A 183 3.20 -6.32 -13.83
N ALA A 184 2.78 -7.52 -14.20
CA ALA A 184 1.42 -7.89 -14.58
C ALA A 184 1.23 -9.41 -14.39
N ASP A 185 -0.01 -9.91 -14.36
CA ASP A 185 -0.23 -11.35 -14.21
C ASP A 185 0.13 -12.05 -15.52
N MET A 186 1.09 -12.98 -15.46
CA MET A 186 1.69 -13.61 -16.64
C MET A 186 1.82 -15.12 -16.47
N VAL A 187 1.68 -15.86 -17.56
CA VAL A 187 1.87 -17.31 -17.59
C VAL A 187 3.34 -17.63 -17.85
N LEU A 188 3.91 -18.49 -17.02
CA LEU A 188 5.30 -18.91 -17.04
C LEU A 188 5.58 -19.85 -18.23
N LEU A 189 6.34 -19.36 -19.20
CA LEU A 189 6.68 -20.12 -20.41
C LEU A 189 8.08 -20.72 -20.36
N TYR A 190 9.03 -20.06 -19.71
CA TYR A 190 10.41 -20.55 -19.57
C TYR A 190 11.00 -20.13 -18.23
N SER A 191 11.83 -21.01 -17.66
CA SER A 191 12.65 -20.75 -16.49
C SER A 191 14.08 -21.22 -16.76
N SER A 192 15.07 -20.50 -16.24
CA SER A 192 16.48 -20.90 -16.29
C SER A 192 16.77 -22.18 -15.48
N ASP A 193 15.87 -22.59 -14.59
CA ASP A 193 16.05 -23.80 -13.79
C ASP A 193 15.83 -25.07 -14.64
N PRO A 194 16.72 -26.07 -14.57
CA PRO A 194 16.66 -27.28 -15.42
C PRO A 194 15.41 -28.15 -15.18
N ASP A 195 14.74 -27.98 -14.03
CA ASP A 195 13.50 -28.68 -13.71
C ASP A 195 12.26 -27.87 -14.16
N GLY A 196 12.45 -26.72 -14.82
CA GLY A 196 11.37 -25.85 -15.30
C GLY A 196 10.63 -25.14 -14.17
N ILE A 197 11.31 -24.92 -13.05
CA ILE A 197 10.72 -24.37 -11.82
C ILE A 197 11.10 -22.90 -11.66
N CYS A 198 10.16 -22.07 -11.20
CA CYS A 198 10.38 -20.70 -10.78
C CYS A 198 9.95 -20.55 -9.33
N TYR A 199 10.75 -19.86 -8.52
CA TYR A 199 10.34 -19.50 -7.16
C TYR A 199 9.88 -18.05 -7.15
N ILE A 200 8.73 -17.81 -6.53
CA ILE A 200 8.23 -16.45 -6.30
C ILE A 200 8.04 -16.20 -4.82
N GLU A 201 8.37 -15.01 -4.38
CA GLU A 201 8.03 -14.53 -3.05
C GLU A 201 6.71 -13.75 -3.12
N THR A 202 5.75 -14.13 -2.28
CA THR A 202 4.39 -13.57 -2.26
C THR A 202 4.11 -12.70 -1.05
N ALA A 203 5.14 -12.33 -0.28
CA ALA A 203 5.01 -11.51 0.93
C ALA A 203 4.19 -10.22 0.71
N GLY A 204 4.26 -9.60 -0.48
CA GLY A 204 3.48 -8.43 -0.83
C GLY A 204 1.97 -8.66 -1.08
N LEU A 205 1.51 -9.91 -1.20
CA LEU A 205 0.11 -10.27 -1.45
C LEU A 205 -0.55 -11.01 -0.28
N ASP A 206 0.15 -11.94 0.36
CA ASP A 206 -0.40 -12.81 1.41
C ASP A 206 0.40 -12.81 2.72
N GLY A 207 1.50 -12.07 2.81
CA GLY A 207 2.35 -12.00 4.00
C GLY A 207 3.14 -13.29 4.29
N GLU A 208 3.10 -14.28 3.40
CA GLU A 208 3.89 -15.50 3.53
C GLU A 208 5.33 -15.27 3.04
N THR A 209 6.32 -15.60 3.88
CA THR A 209 7.76 -15.52 3.54
C THR A 209 8.24 -16.68 2.67
N ASN A 210 7.50 -17.79 2.67
CA ASN A 210 7.91 -18.99 1.98
C ASN A 210 7.88 -18.75 0.47
N LEU A 211 8.97 -19.15 -0.19
CA LEU A 211 9.04 -19.13 -1.64
C LEU A 211 8.02 -20.12 -2.20
N LYS A 212 7.10 -19.62 -3.02
CA LYS A 212 6.11 -20.43 -3.72
C LYS A 212 6.69 -20.92 -5.03
N GLN A 213 6.62 -22.23 -5.22
CA GLN A 213 7.04 -22.87 -6.45
C GLN A 213 6.00 -22.66 -7.57
N ARG A 214 6.48 -22.32 -8.76
CA ARG A 214 5.72 -22.20 -10.01
C ARG A 214 6.39 -23.06 -11.06
N GLN A 215 5.61 -23.64 -11.96
CA GLN A 215 6.11 -24.54 -12.98
C GLN A 215 5.82 -24.02 -14.39
N VAL A 216 6.79 -24.16 -15.27
CA VAL A 216 6.63 -23.89 -16.70
C VAL A 216 5.48 -24.74 -17.27
N VAL A 217 4.74 -24.16 -18.20
CA VAL A 217 3.66 -24.86 -18.90
C VAL A 217 4.17 -26.16 -19.55
N ARG A 218 3.40 -27.26 -19.39
CA ARG A 218 3.73 -28.55 -20.00
C ARG A 218 3.79 -28.41 -21.53
N GLY A 219 4.79 -29.05 -22.15
CA GLY A 219 5.11 -28.88 -23.58
C GLY A 219 6.21 -27.84 -23.85
N TYR A 220 6.43 -26.89 -22.94
CA TYR A 220 7.57 -25.96 -22.99
C TYR A 220 8.69 -26.32 -21.99
N SER A 221 8.39 -27.19 -21.01
CA SER A 221 9.35 -27.59 -19.96
C SER A 221 10.56 -28.40 -20.45
N GLU A 222 10.49 -29.01 -21.63
CA GLU A 222 11.57 -29.85 -22.19
C GLU A 222 12.58 -29.04 -23.04
N GLN A 223 12.31 -27.74 -23.25
CA GLN A 223 13.19 -26.88 -24.03
C GLN A 223 14.35 -26.38 -23.16
N VAL A 224 15.57 -26.76 -23.53
CA VAL A 224 16.82 -26.36 -22.85
C VAL A 224 17.19 -24.90 -23.16
N SER A 225 16.70 -24.36 -24.27
CA SER A 225 16.96 -22.98 -24.71
C SER A 225 15.81 -22.03 -24.37
N GLU A 226 16.15 -20.77 -24.10
CA GLU A 226 15.17 -19.67 -23.94
C GLU A 226 14.17 -19.66 -25.11
N ILE A 227 12.89 -19.46 -24.79
CA ILE A 227 11.82 -19.45 -25.80
C ILE A 227 12.05 -18.27 -26.74
N ASP A 228 12.16 -18.59 -28.03
CA ASP A 228 12.11 -17.62 -29.11
C ASP A 228 10.64 -17.19 -29.31
N PRO A 229 10.28 -15.94 -28.98
CA PRO A 229 8.91 -15.47 -29.11
C PRO A 229 8.40 -15.60 -30.56
N GLU A 230 9.29 -15.50 -31.57
CA GLU A 230 8.93 -15.64 -32.99
C GLU A 230 8.35 -17.01 -33.36
N LYS A 231 8.74 -18.06 -32.63
CA LYS A 231 8.26 -19.43 -32.86
C LYS A 231 6.99 -19.75 -32.06
N PHE A 232 6.62 -18.91 -31.11
CA PHE A 232 5.44 -19.12 -30.29
C PHE A 232 4.17 -18.91 -31.11
N SER A 233 3.48 -20.01 -31.42
CA SER A 233 2.28 -20.04 -32.26
C SER A 233 1.01 -20.45 -31.51
N SER A 234 1.09 -20.62 -30.19
CA SER A 234 -0.01 -21.12 -29.36
C SER A 234 -0.96 -20.00 -28.92
N ARG A 235 -2.22 -20.35 -28.68
CA ARG A 235 -3.26 -19.48 -28.14
C ARG A 235 -3.50 -19.84 -26.68
N ILE A 236 -3.74 -18.85 -25.82
CA ILE A 236 -4.04 -19.10 -24.41
C ILE A 236 -5.49 -18.70 -24.15
N GLU A 237 -6.31 -19.65 -23.73
CA GLU A 237 -7.68 -19.37 -23.29
C GLU A 237 -7.76 -19.55 -21.77
N CYS A 238 -8.14 -18.50 -21.04
CA CYS A 238 -8.24 -18.53 -19.58
C CYS A 238 -9.61 -18.03 -19.14
N GLU A 239 -9.96 -18.24 -17.87
CA GLU A 239 -11.18 -17.66 -17.30
C GLU A 239 -11.15 -16.10 -17.33
N SER A 240 -12.29 -15.46 -17.10
CA SER A 240 -12.32 -14.00 -16.91
C SER A 240 -11.57 -13.61 -15.62
N PRO A 241 -11.03 -12.37 -15.52
CA PRO A 241 -10.36 -11.88 -14.32
C PRO A 241 -11.21 -12.08 -13.07
N ASN A 242 -10.61 -12.62 -12.00
CA ASN A 242 -11.26 -12.87 -10.72
C ASN A 242 -10.36 -12.47 -9.56
N ASN A 243 -10.93 -12.28 -8.38
CA ASN A 243 -10.22 -11.86 -7.17
C ASN A 243 -9.63 -13.02 -6.34
N ASP A 244 -9.94 -14.27 -6.66
CA ASP A 244 -9.44 -15.43 -5.91
C ASP A 244 -7.98 -15.74 -6.28
N LEU A 245 -7.04 -15.51 -5.36
CA LEU A 245 -5.60 -15.77 -5.58
C LEU A 245 -5.28 -17.24 -5.86
N THR A 246 -6.11 -18.18 -5.40
CA THR A 246 -5.87 -19.62 -5.51
C THR A 246 -6.40 -20.23 -6.80
N ARG A 247 -7.39 -19.57 -7.42
CA ARG A 247 -8.08 -20.08 -8.58
C ARG A 247 -7.53 -19.46 -9.86
N PHE A 248 -6.96 -20.28 -10.72
CA PHE A 248 -6.67 -19.93 -12.10
C PHE A 248 -6.90 -21.15 -12.97
N ARG A 249 -7.78 -21.04 -13.96
CA ARG A 249 -8.08 -22.10 -14.93
C ARG A 249 -7.98 -21.58 -16.35
N GLY A 250 -7.32 -22.34 -17.20
CA GLY A 250 -7.22 -22.07 -18.62
C GLY A 250 -6.60 -23.24 -19.36
N PHE A 251 -6.32 -23.06 -20.64
CA PHE A 251 -5.56 -23.99 -21.45
C PHE A 251 -4.75 -23.25 -22.51
N VAL A 252 -3.59 -23.82 -22.85
CA VAL A 252 -2.79 -23.43 -24.00
C VAL A 252 -3.14 -24.36 -25.16
N GLU A 253 -3.68 -23.79 -26.23
CA GLU A 253 -3.97 -24.48 -27.47
C GLU A 253 -2.78 -24.31 -28.42
N HIS A 254 -2.07 -25.41 -28.67
CA HIS A 254 -0.95 -25.44 -29.60
C HIS A 254 -1.44 -25.44 -31.06
N SER A 255 -0.54 -25.16 -32.01
CA SER A 255 -0.85 -25.22 -33.46
C SER A 255 -1.43 -26.57 -33.91
N ASN A 256 -1.10 -27.65 -33.20
CA ASN A 256 -1.60 -29.00 -33.47
C ASN A 256 -3.03 -29.25 -32.91
N LYS A 257 -3.68 -28.24 -32.33
CA LYS A 257 -4.93 -28.32 -31.56
C LYS A 257 -4.84 -29.10 -30.24
N ASP A 258 -3.64 -29.46 -29.82
CA ASP A 258 -3.38 -30.04 -28.50
C ASP A 258 -3.59 -28.99 -27.42
N ARG A 259 -4.40 -29.34 -26.41
CA ARG A 259 -4.76 -28.45 -25.30
C ARG A 259 -4.05 -28.88 -24.04
N VAL A 260 -3.23 -28.01 -23.50
CA VAL A 260 -2.54 -28.20 -22.23
C VAL A 260 -3.22 -27.36 -21.16
N GLY A 261 -3.68 -27.99 -20.07
CA GLY A 261 -4.32 -27.29 -18.97
C GLY A 261 -3.35 -26.34 -18.23
N LEU A 262 -3.83 -25.14 -17.94
CA LEU A 262 -3.18 -24.16 -17.08
C LEU A 262 -3.81 -24.15 -15.71
N SER A 263 -2.97 -24.11 -14.68
CA SER A 263 -3.37 -24.00 -13.29
C SER A 263 -2.66 -22.83 -12.60
N LYS A 264 -2.99 -22.59 -11.32
CA LYS A 264 -2.30 -21.58 -10.50
C LYS A 264 -0.77 -21.76 -10.54
N GLU A 265 -0.27 -22.98 -10.65
CA GLU A 265 1.17 -23.28 -10.63
C GLU A 265 1.90 -22.67 -11.82
N ASN A 266 1.20 -22.37 -12.91
CA ASN A 266 1.78 -21.76 -14.11
C ASN A 266 1.65 -20.22 -14.12
N LEU A 267 0.96 -19.63 -13.15
CA LEU A 267 0.67 -18.19 -13.11
C LEU A 267 1.64 -17.46 -12.17
N LEU A 268 2.26 -16.41 -12.68
CA LEU A 268 3.01 -15.41 -11.93
C LEU A 268 2.11 -14.20 -11.70
N LEU A 269 2.01 -13.76 -10.45
CA LEU A 269 1.11 -12.68 -10.04
C LEU A 269 1.86 -11.34 -9.99
N ARG A 270 1.16 -10.26 -10.35
CA ARG A 270 1.67 -8.89 -10.18
C ARG A 270 2.06 -8.62 -8.73
N GLY A 271 3.22 -7.98 -8.55
CA GLY A 271 3.72 -7.56 -7.24
C GLY A 271 4.51 -8.63 -6.50
N CYS A 272 4.53 -9.88 -6.98
CA CYS A 272 5.46 -10.90 -6.50
C CYS A 272 6.87 -10.64 -7.05
N THR A 273 7.88 -11.09 -6.32
CA THR A 273 9.30 -11.00 -6.70
C THR A 273 9.81 -12.37 -7.16
N VAL A 274 10.56 -12.40 -8.26
CA VAL A 274 11.18 -13.63 -8.78
C VAL A 274 12.43 -13.95 -7.96
N ARG A 275 12.53 -15.18 -7.43
CA ARG A 275 13.63 -15.62 -6.54
C ARG A 275 14.25 -16.90 -7.06
N ASN A 276 15.52 -17.13 -6.71
CA ASN A 276 16.28 -18.36 -7.00
C ASN A 276 16.37 -18.80 -8.47
N THR A 277 15.84 -18.01 -9.41
CA THR A 277 15.94 -18.23 -10.86
C THR A 277 16.58 -17.02 -11.53
N GLU A 278 17.51 -17.25 -12.46
CA GLU A 278 18.29 -16.19 -13.12
C GLU A 278 17.46 -15.45 -14.17
N ALA A 279 16.73 -16.20 -14.97
CA ALA A 279 15.90 -15.66 -16.03
C ALA A 279 14.58 -16.42 -16.12
N VAL A 280 13.50 -15.67 -16.26
CA VAL A 280 12.15 -16.20 -16.43
C VAL A 280 11.50 -15.46 -17.59
N VAL A 281 10.82 -16.20 -18.47
CA VAL A 281 10.04 -15.61 -19.56
C VAL A 281 8.58 -16.04 -19.41
N GLY A 282 7.67 -15.09 -19.58
CA GLY A 282 6.25 -15.39 -19.63
C GLY A 282 5.48 -14.41 -20.48
N ILE A 283 4.21 -14.75 -20.69
CA ILE A 283 3.28 -13.98 -21.52
C ILE A 283 2.18 -13.37 -20.64
N VAL A 284 1.92 -12.08 -20.82
CA VAL A 284 0.95 -11.33 -20.01
C VAL A 284 -0.48 -11.77 -20.32
N VAL A 285 -1.25 -12.07 -19.27
CA VAL A 285 -2.65 -12.52 -19.36
C VAL A 285 -3.63 -11.50 -18.81
N TYR A 286 -3.31 -10.90 -17.66
CA TYR A 286 -4.09 -9.81 -17.06
C TYR A 286 -3.20 -8.60 -16.82
N ALA A 287 -3.69 -7.42 -17.19
CA ALA A 287 -2.97 -6.15 -17.08
C ALA A 287 -3.76 -5.12 -16.26
N GLY A 288 -3.04 -4.28 -15.54
CA GLY A 288 -3.60 -3.12 -14.85
C GLY A 288 -4.61 -3.50 -13.78
N HIS A 289 -5.80 -2.90 -13.85
CA HIS A 289 -6.91 -3.15 -12.90
C HIS A 289 -7.54 -4.54 -13.03
N GLU A 290 -7.17 -5.33 -14.03
CA GLU A 290 -7.65 -6.71 -14.19
C GLU A 290 -6.74 -7.73 -13.49
N THR A 291 -5.57 -7.31 -12.99
CA THR A 291 -4.70 -8.20 -12.22
C THR A 291 -5.34 -8.59 -10.91
N LYS A 292 -5.10 -9.83 -10.45
CA LYS A 292 -5.64 -10.35 -9.19
C LYS A 292 -5.28 -9.48 -7.99
N ALA A 293 -4.07 -8.93 -7.97
CA ALA A 293 -3.61 -8.00 -6.94
C ALA A 293 -4.48 -6.72 -6.88
N MET A 294 -4.81 -6.15 -8.04
CA MET A 294 -5.64 -4.94 -8.11
C MET A 294 -7.12 -5.21 -7.87
N LEU A 295 -7.62 -6.39 -8.23
CA LEU A 295 -9.00 -6.80 -7.94
C LEU A 295 -9.25 -7.05 -6.44
N ASN A 296 -8.21 -7.48 -5.71
CA ASN A 296 -8.27 -7.58 -4.24
C ASN A 296 -8.06 -6.24 -3.53
N ASN A 297 -7.64 -5.20 -4.25
CA ASN A 297 -7.56 -3.87 -3.70
C ASN A 297 -8.98 -3.27 -3.63
N SER A 298 -9.52 -3.09 -2.43
CA SER A 298 -10.90 -2.57 -2.22
C SER A 298 -11.09 -1.09 -2.59
N GLY A 299 -10.12 -0.50 -3.30
CA GLY A 299 -10.14 0.89 -3.72
C GLY A 299 -9.99 1.86 -2.54
N PRO A 300 -9.92 3.17 -2.83
CA PRO A 300 -9.71 4.18 -1.80
C PRO A 300 -11.01 4.47 -1.04
N HIS A 301 -11.29 3.70 0.02
CA HIS A 301 -12.38 4.02 0.96
C HIS A 301 -12.16 5.39 1.63
N TYR A 302 -13.23 6.18 1.77
CA TYR A 302 -13.19 7.42 2.56
C TYR A 302 -13.09 7.06 4.05
N LYS A 303 -11.96 7.40 4.67
CA LYS A 303 -11.75 7.23 6.11
C LYS A 303 -12.32 8.43 6.85
N ARG A 304 -13.23 8.18 7.79
CA ARG A 304 -13.93 9.19 8.59
C ARG A 304 -13.56 9.03 10.06
N SER A 305 -13.15 10.12 10.71
CA SER A 305 -12.68 10.06 12.08
C SER A 305 -13.82 9.96 13.10
N LYS A 306 -13.49 9.46 14.30
CA LYS A 306 -14.48 9.40 15.40
C LYS A 306 -14.89 10.80 15.85
N LEU A 307 -13.93 11.73 15.88
CA LEU A 307 -14.18 13.13 16.21
C LEU A 307 -15.17 13.76 15.22
N GLU A 308 -15.02 13.51 13.92
CA GLU A 308 -15.95 14.02 12.90
C GLU A 308 -17.39 13.49 13.10
N ARG A 309 -17.53 12.22 13.53
CA ARG A 309 -18.85 11.67 13.87
C ARG A 309 -19.45 12.37 15.08
N LYS A 310 -18.66 12.58 16.13
CA LYS A 310 -19.11 13.25 17.37
C LYS A 310 -19.51 14.71 17.11
N VAL A 311 -18.69 15.46 16.37
CA VAL A 311 -18.99 16.85 15.99
C VAL A 311 -20.32 16.93 15.23
N ASN A 312 -20.59 16.00 14.32
CA ASN A 312 -21.87 15.99 13.61
C ASN A 312 -23.06 15.66 14.52
N THR A 313 -22.89 14.81 15.53
CA THR A 313 -23.93 14.57 16.55
C THR A 313 -24.18 15.82 17.40
N ASP A 314 -23.12 16.49 17.85
CA ASP A 314 -23.24 17.71 18.66
C ASP A 314 -23.93 18.83 17.86
N ILE A 315 -23.68 18.90 16.56
CA ILE A 315 -24.31 19.87 15.66
C ILE A 315 -25.81 19.60 15.48
N LEU A 316 -26.22 18.33 15.46
CA LEU A 316 -27.64 17.99 15.44
C LEU A 316 -28.34 18.53 16.71
N TRP A 317 -27.70 18.42 17.88
CA TRP A 317 -28.21 19.03 19.11
C TRP A 317 -28.25 20.56 19.03
N CYS A 318 -27.24 21.20 18.47
CA CYS A 318 -27.25 22.65 18.24
C CYS A 318 -28.38 23.08 17.30
N VAL A 319 -28.64 22.34 16.20
CA VAL A 319 -29.77 22.63 15.31
C VAL A 319 -31.11 22.51 16.04
N LEU A 320 -31.28 21.49 16.89
CA LEU A 320 -32.49 21.34 17.69
C LEU A 320 -32.68 22.51 18.66
N LEU A 321 -31.61 22.93 19.35
CA LEU A 321 -31.63 24.08 20.25
C LEU A 321 -31.94 25.38 19.49
N LEU A 322 -31.34 25.57 18.31
CA LEU A 322 -31.60 26.70 17.43
C LEU A 322 -33.09 26.81 17.09
N ILE A 323 -33.69 25.71 16.61
CA ILE A 323 -35.11 25.67 16.26
C ILE A 323 -35.99 26.05 17.46
N LEU A 324 -35.69 25.53 18.65
CA LEU A 324 -36.42 25.88 19.87
C LEU A 324 -36.35 27.37 20.19
N MET A 325 -35.15 27.96 20.14
CA MET A 325 -34.96 29.39 20.38
C MET A 325 -35.70 30.23 19.33
N CYS A 326 -35.59 29.88 18.05
CA CYS A 326 -36.29 30.57 16.96
C CYS A 326 -37.82 30.49 17.12
N LEU A 327 -38.37 29.34 17.53
CA LEU A 327 -39.80 29.20 17.81
C LEU A 327 -40.25 30.10 18.96
N THR A 328 -39.50 30.12 20.07
CA THR A 328 -39.85 31.00 21.21
C THR A 328 -39.78 32.48 20.83
N GLY A 329 -38.79 32.89 20.03
CA GLY A 329 -38.68 34.25 19.50
C GLY A 329 -39.83 34.63 18.56
N ALA A 330 -40.21 33.72 17.66
CA ALA A 330 -41.32 33.92 16.72
C ALA A 330 -42.67 34.06 17.44
N ILE A 331 -42.95 33.16 18.39
CA ILE A 331 -44.17 33.20 19.21
C ILE A 331 -44.19 34.46 20.07
N GLY A 332 -43.06 34.78 20.72
CA GLY A 332 -42.92 36.00 21.53
C GLY A 332 -43.19 37.26 20.72
N HIS A 333 -42.61 37.36 19.52
CA HIS A 333 -42.82 38.48 18.61
C HIS A 333 -44.28 38.58 18.14
N GLY A 334 -44.91 37.46 17.76
CA GLY A 334 -46.31 37.43 17.35
C GLY A 334 -47.26 37.85 18.48
N ILE A 335 -47.05 37.35 19.71
CA ILE A 335 -47.83 37.75 20.88
C ILE A 335 -47.62 39.22 21.19
N TRP A 336 -46.36 39.69 21.18
CA TRP A 336 -46.02 41.09 21.44
C TRP A 336 -46.74 42.04 20.49
N LEU A 337 -46.68 41.76 19.18
CA LEU A 337 -47.34 42.58 18.17
C LEU A 337 -48.87 42.52 18.27
N SER A 338 -49.44 41.38 18.68
CA SER A 338 -50.88 41.23 18.91
C SER A 338 -51.42 42.01 20.12
N ARG A 339 -50.55 42.47 21.03
CA ARG A 339 -50.98 43.25 22.22
C ARG A 339 -51.23 44.72 21.91
N TYR A 340 -50.67 45.23 20.81
CA TYR A 340 -50.90 46.60 20.38
C TYR A 340 -52.19 46.70 19.57
N SER A 341 -53.13 47.52 20.04
CA SER A 341 -54.39 47.80 19.32
C SER A 341 -54.24 48.91 18.27
N GLU A 342 -53.23 49.76 18.42
CA GLU A 342 -52.87 50.83 17.48
C GLU A 342 -51.44 50.61 16.95
N ILE A 343 -51.14 51.16 15.76
CA ILE A 343 -49.83 51.02 15.13
C ILE A 343 -48.79 51.71 16.03
N PRO A 344 -47.79 50.98 16.56
CA PRO A 344 -46.73 51.61 17.31
C PRO A 344 -45.99 52.61 16.42
N PHE A 345 -45.73 53.81 16.91
CA PHE A 345 -45.11 54.92 16.15
C PHE A 345 -43.76 54.58 15.49
N PHE A 346 -43.12 53.49 15.93
CA PHE A 346 -41.84 53.00 15.42
C PHE A 346 -41.94 51.92 14.33
N ASN A 347 -43.15 51.46 13.97
CA ASN A 347 -43.35 50.41 12.98
C ASN A 347 -43.62 51.04 11.60
N VAL A 348 -42.66 50.92 10.68
CA VAL A 348 -42.73 51.51 9.33
C VAL A 348 -43.57 50.60 8.41
N PRO A 349 -44.68 51.07 7.82
CA PRO A 349 -45.46 50.28 6.86
C PRO A 349 -44.66 49.98 5.59
N GLU A 350 -44.95 48.85 4.94
CA GLU A 350 -44.42 48.54 3.61
C GLU A 350 -44.85 49.60 2.57
N PRO A 351 -44.10 49.76 1.46
CA PRO A 351 -44.36 50.79 0.44
C PRO A 351 -45.76 50.77 -0.17
N ASP A 352 -46.49 49.64 -0.06
CA ASP A 352 -47.89 49.49 -0.49
C ASP A 352 -48.93 49.96 0.56
N GLY A 353 -48.50 50.47 1.72
CA GLY A 353 -49.36 50.92 2.82
C GLY A 353 -50.10 49.78 3.54
N LYS A 354 -49.83 48.51 3.19
CA LYS A 354 -50.39 47.32 3.83
C LYS A 354 -49.55 46.91 5.04
N LEU A 355 -50.24 46.56 6.12
CA LEU A 355 -49.60 46.06 7.34
C LEU A 355 -49.40 44.54 7.25
N ILE A 356 -48.23 44.08 7.69
CA ILE A 356 -47.92 42.67 7.82
C ILE A 356 -48.72 42.12 9.01
N PRO A 357 -49.59 41.10 8.83
CA PRO A 357 -50.37 40.57 9.93
C PRO A 357 -49.46 39.98 11.02
N PRO A 358 -49.84 40.01 12.31
CA PRO A 358 -48.96 39.56 13.41
C PRO A 358 -48.44 38.13 13.26
N THR A 359 -49.24 37.26 12.63
CA THR A 359 -48.87 35.88 12.31
C THR A 359 -47.78 35.80 11.23
N LEU A 360 -47.88 36.59 10.17
CA LEU A 360 -46.86 36.66 9.11
C LEU A 360 -45.58 37.34 9.62
N ALA A 361 -45.71 38.35 10.48
CA ALA A 361 -44.58 39.00 11.13
C ALA A 361 -43.83 38.04 12.06
N GLY A 362 -44.54 37.21 12.83
CA GLY A 362 -43.95 36.11 13.62
C GLY A 362 -43.28 35.04 12.74
N PHE A 363 -43.88 34.70 11.60
CA PHE A 363 -43.30 33.77 10.63
C PHE A 363 -42.00 34.30 10.01
N ASN A 364 -41.96 35.58 9.59
CA ASN A 364 -40.73 36.19 9.09
C ASN A 364 -39.66 36.26 10.20
N MET A 365 -40.07 36.61 11.43
CA MET A 365 -39.18 36.64 12.58
C MET A 365 -38.55 35.28 12.88
N PHE A 366 -39.26 34.15 12.70
CA PHE A 366 -38.69 32.81 12.84
C PHE A 366 -37.46 32.62 11.95
N TRP A 367 -37.58 32.95 10.67
CA TRP A 367 -36.50 32.81 9.69
C TRP A 367 -35.37 33.82 9.90
N THR A 368 -35.69 35.08 10.24
CA THR A 368 -34.69 36.08 10.60
C THR A 368 -33.89 35.67 11.85
N MET A 369 -34.55 35.07 12.84
CA MET A 369 -33.89 34.57 14.05
C MET A 369 -32.95 33.39 13.78
N ILE A 370 -33.24 32.55 12.76
CA ILE A 370 -32.29 31.50 12.33
C ILE A 370 -30.98 32.13 11.84
N ILE A 371 -31.05 33.22 11.07
CA ILE A 371 -29.86 33.93 10.57
C ILE A 371 -29.14 34.65 11.71
N LEU A 372 -29.86 35.32 12.61
CA LEU A 372 -29.26 36.02 13.75
C LEU A 372 -28.55 35.06 14.71
N LEU A 373 -29.13 33.90 14.98
CA LEU A 373 -28.60 32.89 15.89
C LEU A 373 -27.68 31.86 15.19
N GLN A 374 -27.30 32.10 13.92
CA GLN A 374 -26.42 31.20 13.16
C GLN A 374 -25.05 30.97 13.84
N VAL A 375 -24.62 31.89 14.72
CA VAL A 375 -23.39 31.81 15.50
C VAL A 375 -23.35 30.56 16.42
N LEU A 376 -24.51 29.98 16.75
CA LEU A 376 -24.61 28.76 17.54
C LEU A 376 -23.89 27.57 16.88
N ILE A 377 -23.84 27.53 15.54
CA ILE A 377 -23.09 26.54 14.77
C ILE A 377 -21.89 27.25 14.15
N PRO A 378 -20.77 27.36 14.88
CA PRO A 378 -19.64 28.17 14.46
C PRO A 378 -18.98 27.59 13.21
N VAL A 379 -19.04 28.32 12.09
CA VAL A 379 -18.31 27.99 10.85
C VAL A 379 -16.81 27.89 11.13
N SER A 380 -16.30 28.73 12.03
CA SER A 380 -14.91 28.73 12.45
C SER A 380 -14.45 27.41 13.05
N LEU A 381 -15.33 26.66 13.75
CA LEU A 381 -14.99 25.35 14.31
C LEU A 381 -14.56 24.38 13.20
N TYR A 382 -15.29 24.33 12.09
CA TYR A 382 -14.96 23.46 10.97
C TYR A 382 -13.64 23.85 10.31
N VAL A 383 -13.44 25.14 10.06
CA VAL A 383 -12.20 25.65 9.47
C VAL A 383 -11.01 25.36 10.39
N SER A 384 -11.14 25.67 11.69
CA SER A 384 -10.08 25.45 12.67
C SER A 384 -9.72 23.97 12.79
N ILE A 385 -10.69 23.06 12.83
CA ILE A 385 -10.41 21.62 12.87
C ILE A 385 -9.62 21.18 11.63
N GLU A 386 -9.98 21.65 10.44
CA GLU A 386 -9.26 21.30 9.21
C GLU A 386 -7.83 21.86 9.19
N ILE A 387 -7.63 23.12 9.62
CA ILE A 387 -6.29 23.72 9.72
C ILE A 387 -5.44 22.99 10.76
N VAL A 388 -6.01 22.65 11.92
CA VAL A 388 -5.29 21.92 12.97
C VAL A 388 -4.86 20.55 12.47
N LYS A 389 -5.72 19.82 11.74
CA LYS A 389 -5.35 18.53 11.13
C LYS A 389 -4.18 18.66 10.17
N LEU A 390 -4.22 19.65 9.27
CA LEU A 390 -3.12 19.91 8.34
C LEU A 390 -1.83 20.28 9.07
N GLY A 391 -1.91 21.09 10.12
CA GLY A 391 -0.76 21.43 10.97
C GLY A 391 -0.17 20.20 11.66
N GLN A 392 -1.00 19.35 12.27
CA GLN A 392 -0.57 18.09 12.90
C GLN A 392 0.16 17.19 11.90
N ILE A 393 -0.37 17.04 10.69
CA ILE A 393 0.24 16.21 9.65
C ILE A 393 1.58 16.79 9.19
N TYR A 394 1.66 18.11 9.04
CA TYR A 394 2.91 18.79 8.69
C TYR A 394 4.00 18.55 9.75
N LEU A 395 3.63 18.61 11.03
CA LEU A 395 4.55 18.31 12.13
C LEU A 395 5.03 16.85 12.07
N ILE A 396 4.12 15.88 11.88
CA ILE A 396 4.48 14.45 11.79
C ILE A 396 5.42 14.18 10.60
N GLN A 397 5.18 14.82 9.44
CA GLN A 397 6.02 14.61 8.24
C GLN A 397 7.39 15.26 8.35
N SER A 398 7.49 16.34 9.13
CA SER A 398 8.72 17.12 9.29
C SER A 398 9.56 16.66 10.49
N ASP A 399 9.11 15.61 11.18
CA ASP A 399 9.74 15.08 12.38
C ASP A 399 10.95 14.21 12.02
N ILE A 400 12.09 14.52 12.64
CA ILE A 400 13.36 13.83 12.43
C ILE A 400 13.37 12.50 13.20
N ASP A 401 12.63 12.38 14.30
CA ASP A 401 12.57 11.14 15.09
C ASP A 401 11.92 10.00 14.29
N PHE A 402 11.12 10.35 13.27
CA PHE A 402 10.49 9.43 12.33
C PHE A 402 11.29 9.21 11.03
N TYR A 403 12.52 9.74 10.94
CA TYR A 403 13.40 9.53 9.81
C TYR A 403 14.08 8.16 9.88
N HIS A 404 13.99 7.39 8.79
CA HIS A 404 14.70 6.11 8.68
C HIS A 404 15.92 6.25 7.77
N GLU A 405 17.10 6.23 8.40
CA GLU A 405 18.40 6.45 7.76
C GLU A 405 18.71 5.44 6.65
N LYS A 406 18.47 4.14 6.89
CA LYS A 406 18.84 3.08 5.92
C LYS A 406 18.10 3.20 4.58
N THR A 407 16.86 3.71 4.59
CA THR A 407 16.07 3.89 3.36
C THR A 407 16.00 5.34 2.92
N ASP A 408 16.71 6.25 3.60
CA ASP A 408 16.65 7.70 3.40
C ASP A 408 15.20 8.19 3.22
N SER A 409 14.33 7.81 4.15
CA SER A 409 12.89 8.03 4.01
C SER A 409 12.25 8.57 5.28
N THR A 410 11.45 9.62 5.12
CA THR A 410 10.59 10.17 6.17
C THR A 410 9.21 9.53 6.18
N VAL A 411 8.48 9.67 7.29
CA VAL A 411 7.09 9.21 7.40
C VAL A 411 6.19 9.97 6.43
N GLN A 412 5.42 9.20 5.65
CA GLN A 412 4.48 9.75 4.67
C GLN A 412 3.03 9.58 5.13
N CYS A 413 2.41 10.69 5.56
CA CYS A 413 0.97 10.70 5.84
C CYS A 413 0.16 10.70 4.55
N ARG A 414 -0.51 9.58 4.25
CA ARG A 414 -1.30 9.41 3.01
C ARG A 414 -2.76 9.85 3.13
N ALA A 415 -3.32 9.85 4.33
CA ALA A 415 -4.70 10.24 4.59
C ALA A 415 -4.71 11.42 5.56
N LEU A 416 -5.33 12.53 5.14
CA LEU A 416 -5.25 13.80 5.89
C LEU A 416 -6.40 14.00 6.90
N ASN A 417 -7.26 12.99 7.10
CA ASN A 417 -8.51 13.12 7.85
C ASN A 417 -8.48 12.52 9.26
N ILE A 418 -7.50 11.67 9.54
CA ILE A 418 -7.53 10.71 10.67
C ILE A 418 -6.33 10.87 11.63
N ALA A 419 -5.63 11.99 11.58
CA ALA A 419 -4.45 12.22 12.42
C ALA A 419 -4.81 12.12 13.92
N GLU A 420 -5.99 12.60 14.30
CA GLU A 420 -6.47 12.56 15.68
C GLU A 420 -6.84 11.16 16.18
N ASP A 421 -7.18 10.23 15.28
CA ASP A 421 -7.58 8.87 15.65
C ASP A 421 -6.36 8.05 16.12
N LEU A 422 -5.13 8.45 15.75
CA LEU A 422 -3.89 7.79 16.16
C LEU A 422 -3.75 7.72 17.69
N GLY A 423 -4.21 8.75 18.40
CA GLY A 423 -4.21 8.78 19.87
C GLY A 423 -5.33 7.98 20.53
N GLN A 424 -6.25 7.38 19.75
CA GLN A 424 -7.43 6.66 20.24
C GLN A 424 -7.43 5.17 19.86
N ILE A 425 -6.30 4.67 19.37
CA ILE A 425 -6.16 3.27 18.96
C ILE A 425 -6.14 2.39 20.22
N GLN A 426 -7.00 1.37 20.26
CA GLN A 426 -7.07 0.39 21.36
C GLN A 426 -6.48 -0.96 20.96
N TYR A 427 -6.56 -1.30 19.67
CA TYR A 427 -6.12 -2.57 19.13
C TYR A 427 -5.17 -2.31 17.99
N ILE A 428 -3.97 -2.88 18.08
CA ILE A 428 -2.98 -2.88 17.00
C ILE A 428 -2.96 -4.29 16.42
N PHE A 429 -3.43 -4.42 15.19
CA PHE A 429 -3.26 -5.64 14.41
C PHE A 429 -1.92 -5.52 13.69
N SER A 430 -0.94 -6.30 14.13
CA SER A 430 0.39 -6.33 13.54
C SER A 430 0.54 -7.58 12.70
N ASP A 431 1.07 -7.43 11.49
CA ASP A 431 1.57 -8.59 10.75
C ASP A 431 2.87 -9.07 11.41
N LYS A 432 3.14 -10.37 11.35
CA LYS A 432 4.41 -10.94 11.83
C LYS A 432 5.50 -10.60 10.81
N THR A 433 5.25 -10.98 9.57
CA THR A 433 6.23 -10.95 8.49
C THR A 433 6.40 -9.53 7.96
N GLY A 434 7.63 -9.04 7.85
CA GLY A 434 7.92 -7.73 7.27
C GLY A 434 7.49 -6.53 8.12
N THR A 435 6.87 -6.76 9.30
CA THR A 435 6.55 -5.72 10.28
C THR A 435 7.24 -6.00 11.63
N LEU A 436 6.99 -7.14 12.26
CA LEU A 436 7.65 -7.50 13.52
C LEU A 436 9.02 -8.14 13.30
N THR A 437 9.14 -8.97 12.28
CA THR A 437 10.39 -9.67 11.95
C THR A 437 10.91 -9.23 10.60
N GLU A 438 12.19 -8.87 10.53
CA GLU A 438 12.91 -8.82 9.27
C GLU A 438 12.93 -10.23 8.64
N ASN A 439 12.86 -10.32 7.31
CA ASN A 439 12.95 -11.59 6.58
C ASN A 439 14.40 -12.10 6.53
N LYS A 440 15.05 -12.19 7.71
CA LYS A 440 16.43 -12.63 7.89
C LYS A 440 16.49 -13.69 8.99
N MET A 441 16.82 -14.91 8.59
CA MET A 441 16.99 -16.02 9.53
C MET A 441 18.47 -16.16 9.88
N VAL A 442 18.80 -15.94 11.15
CA VAL A 442 20.18 -16.05 11.65
C VAL A 442 20.28 -17.25 12.59
N PHE A 443 21.20 -18.16 12.30
CA PHE A 443 21.52 -19.25 13.21
C PHE A 443 22.21 -18.70 14.46
N ARG A 444 21.62 -18.92 15.64
CA ARG A 444 22.12 -18.39 16.91
C ARG A 444 22.81 -19.43 17.76
N ARG A 445 22.21 -20.61 17.93
CA ARG A 445 22.69 -21.66 18.83
C ARG A 445 22.24 -23.03 18.34
N CYS A 446 23.00 -24.07 18.67
CA CYS A 446 22.52 -25.45 18.62
C CYS A 446 22.89 -26.19 19.89
N SER A 447 22.06 -27.17 20.26
CA SER A 447 22.41 -28.13 21.32
C SER A 447 22.60 -29.49 20.68
N ILE A 448 23.79 -30.06 20.83
CA ILE A 448 24.14 -31.39 20.32
C ILE A 448 24.55 -32.23 21.53
N ALA A 449 23.88 -33.38 21.72
CA ALA A 449 24.14 -34.29 22.84
C ALA A 449 24.11 -33.63 24.25
N GLY A 450 23.29 -32.59 24.44
CA GLY A 450 23.19 -31.85 25.70
C GLY A 450 24.25 -30.76 25.90
N GLN A 451 25.20 -30.62 24.98
CA GLN A 451 26.14 -29.50 24.94
C GLN A 451 25.57 -28.36 24.09
N GLU A 452 25.53 -27.15 24.65
CA GLU A 452 25.12 -25.94 23.92
C GLU A 452 26.32 -25.32 23.21
N TYR A 453 26.18 -25.04 21.91
CA TYR A 453 27.13 -24.30 21.09
C TYR A 453 26.49 -22.97 20.71
N CYS A 454 27.04 -21.89 21.27
CA CYS A 454 26.53 -20.52 21.09
C CYS A 454 27.33 -19.81 20.01
N HIS A 455 26.65 -19.33 18.98
CA HIS A 455 27.28 -18.63 17.88
C HIS A 455 27.33 -17.10 18.13
N GLU A 456 28.02 -16.70 19.20
CA GLU A 456 28.07 -15.30 19.67
C GLU A 456 28.85 -14.37 18.74
N GLU A 457 29.83 -14.87 17.99
CA GLU A 457 30.63 -14.05 17.06
C GLU A 457 29.80 -13.53 15.89
N ASN A 458 28.88 -14.34 15.36
CA ASN A 458 27.95 -13.89 14.33
C ASN A 458 26.89 -12.94 14.89
N ALA A 459 26.51 -13.10 16.16
CA ALA A 459 25.66 -12.15 16.88
C ALA A 459 26.32 -10.77 16.99
N LYS A 460 27.55 -10.73 17.50
CA LYS A 460 28.35 -9.50 17.67
C LYS A 460 28.72 -8.86 16.33
N ARG A 461 28.99 -9.65 15.29
CA ARG A 461 29.25 -9.15 13.93
C ARG A 461 28.02 -8.47 13.34
N LEU A 462 26.83 -9.03 13.53
CA LEU A 462 25.59 -8.39 13.10
C LEU A 462 25.30 -7.08 13.85
N GLU A 463 25.66 -7.01 15.14
CA GLU A 463 25.57 -5.80 15.98
C GLU A 463 26.62 -4.74 15.60
N SER A 464 27.88 -5.13 15.35
CA SER A 464 28.94 -4.19 14.98
C SER A 464 28.78 -3.60 13.58
N TYR A 465 28.12 -4.29 12.64
CA TYR A 465 27.70 -3.69 11.36
C TYR A 465 26.51 -2.73 11.51
N GLN A 466 25.64 -2.92 12.52
CA GLN A 466 24.63 -1.91 12.85
C GLN A 466 25.31 -0.64 13.39
N GLU A 467 26.39 -0.78 14.17
CA GLU A 467 27.13 0.36 14.74
C GLU A 467 28.10 1.04 13.77
N MET A 468 28.80 0.31 12.89
CA MET A 468 29.76 0.89 11.93
C MET A 468 29.07 1.79 10.90
N ASN A 469 27.84 1.47 10.50
CA ASN A 469 27.04 2.34 9.63
C ASN A 469 26.55 3.62 10.33
N SER A 470 26.48 3.63 11.67
CA SER A 470 26.20 4.85 12.46
C SER A 470 27.47 5.63 12.85
N ALA A 471 28.65 5.02 12.78
CA ALA A 471 29.93 5.62 13.18
C ALA A 471 30.67 6.33 12.03
N ASP A 472 30.27 6.12 10.77
CA ASP A 472 30.84 6.84 9.61
C ASP A 472 30.56 8.36 9.62
N HIS A 473 29.89 8.88 10.64
CA HIS A 473 29.75 10.32 10.88
C HIS A 473 30.60 10.92 12.00
N GLN A 474 31.47 10.15 12.69
CA GLN A 474 32.46 10.71 13.60
C GLN A 474 33.76 9.89 13.59
N CYS A 475 34.71 10.23 12.71
CA CYS A 475 36.07 10.62 13.10
C CYS A 475 36.98 10.83 11.87
N SER A 476 37.29 12.09 11.57
CA SER A 476 38.52 12.46 10.86
C SER A 476 39.48 13.09 11.85
N SER A 477 40.15 12.27 12.66
CA SER A 477 41.46 12.58 13.23
C SER A 477 42.11 11.31 13.76
N SER A 478 43.15 10.90 13.03
CA SER A 478 44.13 9.89 13.41
C SER A 478 44.71 10.13 14.81
N THR A 479 45.06 9.07 15.55
CA THR A 479 46.43 8.50 15.52
C THR A 479 46.50 7.20 16.32
N HIS A 480 47.15 6.22 15.70
CA HIS A 480 47.60 4.93 16.19
C HIS A 480 48.37 5.03 17.52
N MET A 481 48.08 4.15 18.50
CA MET A 481 49.11 3.46 19.29
C MET A 481 48.50 2.23 19.99
N SER A 482 49.20 1.11 19.81
CA SER A 482 48.93 -0.22 20.31
C SER A 482 49.42 -0.40 21.75
N GLU A 483 48.64 -1.07 22.60
CA GLU A 483 49.21 -1.93 23.63
C GLU A 483 48.19 -2.98 24.09
N TRP A 484 48.63 -4.25 24.05
CA TRP A 484 47.93 -5.39 24.62
C TRP A 484 48.16 -5.41 26.12
N GLN A 485 47.08 -5.52 26.91
CA GLN A 485 47.16 -6.15 28.23
C GLN A 485 45.79 -6.72 28.60
N GLY A 486 45.78 -8.03 28.85
CA GLY A 486 44.58 -8.74 29.28
C GLY A 486 44.20 -8.38 30.71
N HIS A 487 42.91 -8.50 31.00
CA HIS A 487 42.43 -9.18 32.21
C HIS A 487 40.90 -9.34 32.19
N ASN A 488 40.47 -10.48 32.73
CA ASN A 488 39.13 -10.79 33.21
C ASN A 488 38.52 -9.63 34.03
N CYS A 489 37.20 -9.42 33.93
CA CYS A 489 36.32 -8.86 34.96
C CYS A 489 34.87 -9.21 34.58
N SER A 490 34.17 -10.08 35.30
CA SER A 490 33.35 -9.80 36.49
C SER A 490 32.52 -8.52 36.38
N ALA A 491 31.21 -8.70 36.25
CA ALA A 491 30.20 -7.66 36.24
C ALA A 491 30.15 -6.89 37.57
N VAL A 492 30.16 -5.56 37.48
CA VAL A 492 29.67 -4.67 38.55
C VAL A 492 28.91 -3.52 37.89
N ASN A 493 27.65 -3.38 38.28
CA ASN A 493 26.79 -2.24 37.99
C ASN A 493 27.17 -1.05 38.88
N GLU A 494 27.25 0.16 38.33
CA GLU A 494 26.52 1.34 38.84
C GLU A 494 26.64 2.58 37.91
N PRO A 495 25.69 3.53 37.98
CA PRO A 495 25.40 4.52 36.94
C PRO A 495 25.97 5.91 37.23
N LEU A 496 26.25 6.70 36.19
CA LEU A 496 26.51 8.14 36.35
C LEU A 496 25.85 9.02 35.28
N ASN A 497 25.02 9.87 35.83
CA ASN A 497 24.22 10.99 35.31
C ASN A 497 25.09 12.23 35.04
N ARG A 498 24.97 12.91 33.88
CA ARG A 498 24.77 14.39 33.75
C ARG A 498 24.97 14.98 32.34
N LYS A 499 23.89 15.64 31.88
CA LYS A 499 23.76 17.05 31.42
C LYS A 499 24.81 17.73 30.51
N SER A 500 24.27 18.14 29.34
CA SER A 500 24.29 19.45 28.66
C SER A 500 25.62 20.13 28.28
N LEU A 501 25.75 20.47 26.99
CA LEU A 501 26.18 21.83 26.59
C LEU A 501 25.66 22.20 25.18
N ASN A 502 25.34 23.48 25.05
CA ASN A 502 24.71 24.17 23.93
C ASN A 502 25.66 24.52 22.77
N GLN A 503 25.04 24.70 21.60
CA GLN A 503 25.29 25.71 20.55
C GLN A 503 26.68 25.79 19.91
N LEU A 504 26.72 25.68 18.58
CA LEU A 504 27.24 26.75 17.71
C LEU A 504 26.86 26.55 16.23
N SER A 505 26.49 27.67 15.62
CA SER A 505 26.15 27.90 14.22
C SER A 505 27.41 28.06 13.37
N GLY A 506 27.39 27.64 12.10
CA GLY A 506 28.49 27.86 11.17
C GLY A 506 28.19 27.40 9.74
N SER A 507 27.99 28.37 8.85
CA SER A 507 27.73 28.21 7.41
C SER A 507 28.97 27.90 6.56
N TYR A 508 28.70 27.47 5.31
CA TYR A 508 29.49 27.50 4.05
C TYR A 508 30.33 26.23 3.71
N PRO A 509 30.72 26.01 2.43
CA PRO A 509 30.02 26.15 1.14
C PRO A 509 30.15 24.89 0.24
N ALA A 510 29.44 24.87 -0.90
CA ALA A 510 29.49 23.83 -1.94
C ALA A 510 30.84 23.77 -2.70
N PRO A 511 31.19 22.61 -3.26
CA PRO A 511 31.92 22.58 -4.52
C PRO A 511 31.39 21.57 -5.56
N GLY A 512 31.42 22.00 -6.82
CA GLY A 512 32.02 21.24 -7.92
C GLY A 512 31.21 20.13 -8.59
N ARG A 513 30.66 20.44 -9.77
CA ARG A 513 30.32 19.47 -10.82
C ARG A 513 31.59 18.91 -11.45
N GLU A 514 31.70 17.59 -11.54
CA GLU A 514 32.40 16.89 -12.63
C GLU A 514 31.57 15.68 -13.07
N ASP A 515 31.52 15.49 -14.39
CA ASP A 515 30.75 14.47 -15.11
C ASP A 515 31.36 13.07 -14.94
N GLY A 516 30.51 12.09 -14.65
CA GLY A 516 30.85 10.66 -14.66
C GLY A 516 29.58 9.82 -14.68
N ALA A 517 29.46 8.93 -15.67
CA ALA A 517 28.29 8.10 -15.93
C ALA A 517 27.81 7.34 -14.69
N GLY A 518 26.62 7.67 -14.20
CA GLY A 518 26.04 7.08 -13.00
C GLY A 518 25.18 5.85 -13.31
N ASP A 519 25.69 4.68 -12.95
CA ASP A 519 24.85 3.55 -12.54
C ASP A 519 24.09 3.96 -11.27
N VAL A 520 22.77 4.00 -11.36
CA VAL A 520 21.87 4.30 -10.24
C VAL A 520 21.84 3.07 -9.33
N PRO A 521 22.26 3.14 -8.05
CA PRO A 521 22.06 2.04 -7.12
C PRO A 521 20.59 2.05 -6.71
N HIS A 522 19.82 1.09 -7.21
CA HIS A 522 18.49 0.80 -6.67
C HIS A 522 18.63 0.23 -5.25
N SER A 523 18.56 1.09 -4.23
CA SER A 523 18.40 0.68 -2.83
C SER A 523 16.94 0.27 -2.56
N GLY A 524 16.50 -0.80 -3.21
CA GLY A 524 15.39 -1.59 -2.70
C GLY A 524 15.94 -2.54 -1.65
N HIS A 525 15.57 -2.37 -0.38
CA HIS A 525 15.74 -3.42 0.61
C HIS A 525 14.94 -4.65 0.16
N VAL A 526 15.66 -5.58 -0.45
CA VAL A 526 15.15 -6.84 -0.98
C VAL A 526 15.66 -7.92 -0.01
N ALA A 527 14.76 -8.65 0.64
CA ALA A 527 15.15 -9.79 1.48
C ALA A 527 16.01 -10.75 0.65
N PHE A 528 17.13 -11.25 1.17
CA PHE A 528 18.00 -12.24 0.52
C PHE A 528 18.97 -11.77 -0.59
N SER A 529 19.38 -10.50 -0.61
CA SER A 529 20.40 -10.04 -1.59
C SER A 529 21.57 -9.26 -1.00
N SER A 530 21.81 -9.32 0.31
CA SER A 530 23.06 -8.80 0.88
C SER A 530 24.18 -9.86 0.82
N PRO A 531 25.41 -9.54 0.39
CA PRO A 531 26.56 -10.46 0.49
C PRO A 531 26.87 -10.89 1.94
N ILE A 532 26.32 -10.16 2.91
CA ILE A 532 26.35 -10.42 4.36
C ILE A 532 25.64 -11.73 4.74
N GLU A 533 24.62 -12.16 4.00
CA GLU A 533 23.85 -13.37 4.33
C GLU A 533 24.54 -14.68 3.93
N THR A 534 25.47 -14.63 2.99
CA THR A 534 26.19 -15.81 2.50
C THR A 534 27.49 -16.09 3.25
N ASP A 535 27.93 -15.18 4.11
CA ASP A 535 29.23 -15.23 4.80
C ASP A 535 29.03 -15.54 6.30
N VAL A 536 28.94 -16.83 6.59
CA VAL A 536 28.82 -17.39 7.95
C VAL A 536 30.20 -17.79 8.43
N VAL A 537 30.74 -17.07 9.43
CA VAL A 537 31.95 -17.50 10.14
C VAL A 537 31.57 -18.76 10.94
N PRO A 538 32.26 -19.89 10.80
CA PRO A 538 31.96 -21.07 11.60
C PRO A 538 32.33 -20.84 13.07
N ASP A 539 31.55 -21.42 13.99
CA ASP A 539 31.88 -21.42 15.42
C ASP A 539 33.25 -22.09 15.64
N THR A 540 34.18 -21.42 16.31
CA THR A 540 35.57 -21.87 16.42
C THR A 540 35.70 -23.18 17.20
N GLN A 541 34.91 -23.37 18.26
CA GLN A 541 34.93 -24.60 19.06
C GLN A 541 34.34 -25.78 18.30
N LEU A 542 33.23 -25.55 17.59
CA LEU A 542 32.59 -26.57 16.77
C LEU A 542 33.41 -26.87 15.50
N LEU A 543 34.09 -25.88 14.92
CA LEU A 543 35.01 -26.06 13.78
C LEU A 543 36.27 -26.82 14.20
N GLU A 544 36.86 -26.49 15.34
CA GLU A 544 37.99 -27.24 15.90
C GLU A 544 37.58 -28.69 16.17
N LYS A 545 36.43 -28.93 16.80
CA LYS A 545 35.91 -30.29 16.99
C LYS A 545 35.65 -30.99 15.66
N PHE A 546 35.02 -30.34 14.68
CA PHE A 546 34.76 -30.93 13.36
C PHE A 546 36.05 -31.23 12.58
N SER A 547 37.05 -30.34 12.63
CA SER A 547 38.35 -30.55 11.99
C SER A 547 39.11 -31.72 12.63
N GLN A 548 39.05 -31.88 13.95
CA GLN A 548 39.58 -33.04 14.67
C GLN A 548 38.87 -34.34 14.26
N ILE A 549 37.57 -34.30 14.00
CA ILE A 549 36.80 -35.44 13.50
C ILE A 549 37.20 -35.81 12.06
N SER A 550 37.37 -34.80 11.19
CA SER A 550 37.78 -35.00 9.80
C SER A 550 39.20 -35.60 9.69
N SER A 551 40.12 -35.19 10.57
CA SER A 551 41.49 -35.73 10.61
C SER A 551 41.56 -37.11 11.25
N HIS A 552 40.76 -37.39 12.29
CA HIS A 552 40.70 -38.71 12.92
C HIS A 552 39.98 -39.79 12.08
N SER A 553 39.09 -39.41 11.16
CA SER A 553 38.45 -40.36 10.24
C SER A 553 39.42 -41.07 9.26
N TYR A 554 40.69 -40.65 9.23
CA TYR A 554 41.76 -41.30 8.46
C TYR A 554 42.76 -42.13 9.29
N GLN A 555 42.71 -42.10 10.63
CA GLN A 555 43.64 -42.87 11.47
C GLN A 555 42.95 -43.44 12.71
N GLN A 556 42.70 -44.74 12.65
CA GLN A 556 42.20 -45.57 13.72
C GLN A 556 43.31 -45.83 14.76
N SER A 557 43.03 -45.58 16.05
CA SER A 557 43.53 -46.39 17.17
C SER A 557 42.71 -46.13 18.42
N GLU A 558 42.38 -47.22 19.11
CA GLU A 558 41.57 -47.31 20.32
C GLU A 558 42.30 -46.76 21.55
N GLU A 559 41.54 -46.60 22.64
CA GLU A 559 41.99 -46.44 24.04
C GLU A 559 42.13 -45.03 24.62
N ALA A 560 41.10 -44.17 24.43
CA ALA A 560 40.75 -43.11 25.42
C ALA A 560 39.33 -42.50 25.20
N SER A 561 38.50 -43.06 24.32
CA SER A 561 37.59 -42.26 23.49
C SER A 561 36.09 -42.59 23.60
N SER A 562 35.58 -43.19 24.68
CA SER A 562 34.15 -43.58 24.72
C SER A 562 33.19 -42.37 24.80
N ASN A 563 33.51 -41.32 25.56
CA ASN A 563 32.65 -40.13 25.65
C ASN A 563 32.87 -39.15 24.47
N LEU A 564 34.10 -39.01 23.99
CA LEU A 564 34.44 -38.12 22.87
C LEU A 564 33.92 -38.66 21.52
N SER A 565 33.91 -39.99 21.34
CA SER A 565 33.39 -40.63 20.12
C SER A 565 31.87 -40.52 19.99
N LEU A 566 31.13 -40.58 21.10
CA LEU A 566 29.68 -40.40 21.11
C LEU A 566 29.29 -38.97 20.74
N GLU A 567 29.89 -37.96 21.38
CA GLU A 567 29.65 -36.55 21.05
C GLU A 567 29.99 -36.25 19.58
N THR A 568 31.11 -36.79 19.10
CA THR A 568 31.54 -36.73 17.70
C THR A 568 30.52 -37.32 16.74
N MET A 569 30.01 -38.52 17.05
CA MET A 569 28.99 -39.21 16.24
C MET A 569 27.70 -38.40 16.18
N TYR A 570 27.27 -37.82 17.31
CA TYR A 570 26.08 -36.96 17.36
C TYR A 570 26.24 -35.66 16.56
N ILE A 571 27.44 -35.06 16.56
CA ILE A 571 27.74 -33.87 15.75
C ILE A 571 27.70 -34.22 14.26
N THR A 572 28.32 -35.34 13.85
CA THR A 572 28.30 -35.78 12.45
C THR A 572 26.90 -36.16 11.97
N ASP A 573 26.12 -36.86 12.79
CA ASP A 573 24.74 -37.22 12.48
C ASP A 573 23.84 -35.99 12.38
N PHE A 574 24.05 -34.99 13.23
CA PHE A 574 23.33 -33.71 13.18
C PHE A 574 23.57 -32.97 11.86
N PHE A 575 24.84 -32.81 11.45
CA PHE A 575 25.17 -32.13 10.18
C PHE A 575 24.76 -32.96 8.96
N LEU A 576 24.85 -34.30 9.04
CA LEU A 576 24.35 -35.19 7.99
C LEU A 576 22.84 -35.09 7.85
N ALA A 577 22.10 -35.07 8.96
CA ALA A 577 20.65 -34.86 8.96
C ALA A 577 20.28 -33.48 8.38
N LEU A 578 21.00 -32.41 8.73
CA LEU A 578 20.79 -31.09 8.15
C LEU A 578 21.06 -31.04 6.64
N ALA A 579 22.09 -31.76 6.17
CA ALA A 579 22.42 -31.88 4.75
C ALA A 579 21.35 -32.68 4.00
N ILE A 580 20.88 -33.80 4.56
CA ILE A 580 19.80 -34.63 3.99
C ILE A 580 18.48 -33.85 3.96
N CYS A 581 18.17 -33.07 5.00
CA CYS A 581 16.96 -32.25 5.09
C CYS A 581 17.02 -30.97 4.22
N ASN A 582 18.11 -30.71 3.48
CA ASN A 582 18.33 -29.49 2.68
C ASN A 582 18.16 -28.17 3.45
N THR A 583 18.30 -28.20 4.78
CA THR A 583 18.05 -27.04 5.66
C THR A 583 19.26 -26.12 5.79
N VAL A 584 20.47 -26.61 5.47
CA VAL A 584 21.69 -25.80 5.42
C VAL A 584 22.44 -26.14 4.15
N VAL A 585 22.42 -25.22 3.18
CA VAL A 585 23.26 -25.30 1.98
C VAL A 585 24.47 -24.42 2.25
N VAL A 586 25.59 -25.02 2.64
CA VAL A 586 26.88 -24.30 2.70
C VAL A 586 27.35 -24.16 1.25
N SER A 587 26.97 -23.05 0.60
CA SER A 587 27.55 -22.69 -0.69
C SER A 587 28.82 -21.89 -0.46
N VAL A 588 29.95 -22.40 -0.97
CA VAL A 588 31.15 -21.59 -1.20
C VAL A 588 30.79 -20.49 -2.22
N PRO A 589 31.17 -19.21 -2.02
CA PRO A 589 30.66 -18.07 -2.80
C PRO A 589 30.85 -18.14 -4.32
N ASN A 590 31.65 -19.07 -4.86
CA ASN A 590 32.06 -19.11 -6.27
C ASN A 590 31.76 -20.42 -7.03
N GLN A 591 30.89 -21.33 -6.55
CA GLN A 591 30.53 -22.53 -7.32
C GLN A 591 29.11 -22.45 -7.94
N PRO A 592 28.96 -22.62 -9.28
CA PRO A 592 27.64 -22.76 -9.88
C PRO A 592 26.97 -24.05 -9.38
N ARG A 593 25.66 -24.00 -9.12
CA ARG A 593 24.85 -25.16 -8.73
C ARG A 593 24.85 -26.21 -9.85
N GLN A 594 25.79 -27.16 -9.81
CA GLN A 594 25.74 -28.34 -10.66
C GLN A 594 24.98 -29.45 -9.94
N LYS A 595 23.68 -29.59 -10.25
CA LYS A 595 22.96 -30.84 -9.99
C LYS A 595 23.51 -31.89 -10.95
N VAL A 596 24.34 -32.79 -10.46
CA VAL A 596 24.83 -33.93 -11.25
C VAL A 596 23.64 -34.88 -11.48
N ARG A 597 23.03 -34.85 -12.67
CA ARG A 597 22.15 -35.94 -13.13
C ARG A 597 23.05 -37.14 -13.40
N ARG A 598 23.17 -38.07 -12.45
CA ARG A 598 23.59 -39.43 -12.79
C ARG A 598 22.42 -40.07 -13.53
N PRO A 599 22.60 -40.59 -14.77
CA PRO A 599 21.62 -41.46 -15.36
C PRO A 599 21.52 -42.71 -14.48
N TYR A 600 20.32 -42.99 -13.97
CA TYR A 600 20.02 -44.30 -13.42
C TYR A 600 20.09 -45.29 -14.59
N PHE A 601 21.05 -46.21 -14.52
CA PHE A 601 21.04 -47.44 -15.31
C PHE A 601 20.15 -48.48 -14.64
#